data_AF-A0A831QN69-F1
#
_entry.id   AF-A0A831QN69-F1
#
_cell.length_a   1.000
_cell.length_b   1.000
_cell.length_c   1.000
_cell.angle_alpha   90.00
_cell.angle_beta   90.00
_cell.angle_gamma   90.00
#
_symmetry.space_group_name_H-M   'P 1'
#
loop_
_entity.id
_entity.type
_entity.pdbx_description
1 polymer ?
#
loop_
_entity_poly.entity_id
_entity_poly.type
_entity_poly.pdbx_seq_one_letter_code
_entity_poly.pdbx_strand_id
1 'polypeptide(L)'
;MERTTETKNKIKYQPSNGDEGIWFTEKFCMRCKFCDPDPLGERQCEILGNSMAYSVSDPEYPEEWIYDKDENPICTKHKLWDWAIDGEPEFPIYDPNQLSLFELTEQTD
;
A
#
# COMPACT_ATOMS: atom_id res chain seq x y z
N MET A 1 -29.89 9.85 -16.01
CA MET A 1 -29.80 9.71 -14.53
C MET A 1 -28.34 9.42 -14.22
N GLU A 2 -27.55 10.48 -14.08
CA GLU A 2 -26.13 10.38 -13.73
C GLU A 2 -26.04 9.92 -12.28
N ARG A 3 -25.45 8.73 -12.06
CA ARG A 3 -25.14 8.26 -10.71
C ARG A 3 -23.94 9.06 -10.22
N THR A 4 -24.20 10.12 -9.48
CA THR A 4 -23.20 10.73 -8.61
C THR A 4 -22.86 9.70 -7.54
N THR A 5 -21.79 8.94 -7.74
CA THR A 5 -21.20 8.14 -6.67
C THR A 5 -20.72 9.12 -5.61
N GLU A 6 -21.49 9.28 -4.55
CA GLU A 6 -21.09 10.03 -3.36
C GLU A 6 -19.73 9.49 -2.90
N THR A 7 -18.68 10.28 -3.11
CA THR A 7 -17.37 10.06 -2.50
C THR A 7 -17.57 10.28 -1.01
N LYS A 8 -18.00 9.24 -0.29
CA LYS A 8 -18.12 9.26 1.16
C LYS A 8 -16.74 9.68 1.68
N ASN A 9 -16.69 10.84 2.33
CA ASN A 9 -15.45 11.49 2.76
C ASN A 9 -14.71 10.51 3.68
N LYS A 10 -13.65 9.86 3.18
CA LYS A 10 -12.86 8.90 3.95
C LYS A 10 -11.97 9.71 4.90
N ILE A 11 -12.11 9.46 6.19
CA ILE A 11 -11.29 10.14 7.20
C ILE A 11 -9.92 9.49 7.19
N LYS A 12 -8.86 10.27 6.92
CA LYS A 12 -7.47 9.78 6.98
C LYS A 12 -7.13 9.37 8.40
N TYR A 13 -6.43 8.25 8.52
CA TYR A 13 -5.94 7.73 9.80
C TYR A 13 -4.52 8.23 10.03
N GLN A 14 -4.28 8.80 11.21
CA GLN A 14 -2.94 9.10 11.74
C GLN A 14 -2.87 8.54 13.16
N PRO A 15 -1.81 7.77 13.51
CA PRO A 15 -1.62 7.29 14.87
C PRO A 15 -1.52 8.46 15.86
N SER A 16 -2.21 8.35 16.99
CA SER A 16 -2.21 9.37 18.03
C SER A 16 -0.96 9.29 18.92
N ASN A 17 -0.33 8.12 18.97
CA ASN A 17 0.87 7.85 19.76
C ASN A 17 1.70 6.70 19.16
N GLY A 18 2.86 6.45 19.77
CA GLY A 18 3.80 5.40 19.32
C GLY A 18 3.21 3.99 19.42
N ASP A 19 2.46 3.67 20.47
CA ASP A 19 1.89 2.33 20.67
C ASP A 19 0.84 1.99 19.60
N GLU A 20 -0.01 2.95 19.27
CA GLU A 20 -1.01 2.83 18.19
C GLU A 20 -0.32 2.67 16.82
N GLY A 21 0.77 3.42 16.61
CA GLY A 21 1.60 3.30 15.41
C GLY A 21 2.27 1.93 15.29
N ILE A 22 2.82 1.40 16.39
CA ILE A 22 3.42 0.06 16.41
C ILE A 22 2.36 -1.00 16.14
N TRP A 23 1.22 -0.96 16.85
CA TRP A 23 0.14 -1.93 16.64
C TRP A 23 -0.34 -1.95 15.19
N PHE A 24 -0.53 -0.76 14.59
CA PHE A 24 -0.99 -0.67 13.21
C PHE A 24 0.06 -1.21 12.23
N THR A 25 1.32 -0.82 12.40
CA THR A 25 2.39 -1.25 11.49
C THR A 25 2.71 -2.74 11.63
N GLU A 26 2.67 -3.32 12.82
CA GLU A 26 2.80 -4.78 13.04
C GLU A 26 1.62 -5.56 12.44
N LYS A 27 0.40 -5.05 12.59
CA LYS A 27 -0.81 -5.73 12.09
C LYS A 27 -0.92 -5.70 10.57
N PHE A 28 -0.50 -4.60 9.94
CA PHE A 28 -0.66 -4.38 8.50
C PHE A 28 0.67 -4.36 7.76
N CYS A 29 1.55 -3.39 8.04
CA CYS A 29 2.75 -3.16 7.24
C CYS A 29 3.72 -4.33 7.27
N MET A 30 4.06 -4.86 8.45
CA MET A 30 5.00 -5.99 8.60
C MET A 30 4.46 -7.31 8.03
N ARG A 31 3.17 -7.35 7.69
CA ARG A 31 2.47 -8.50 7.09
C ARG A 31 2.01 -8.18 5.67
N CYS A 32 2.58 -7.16 5.06
CA CYS A 32 2.22 -6.71 3.73
C CYS A 32 3.23 -7.23 2.70
N LYS A 33 2.75 -7.70 1.54
CA LYS A 33 3.59 -8.11 0.40
C LYS A 33 4.56 -7.00 -0.08
N PHE A 34 4.22 -5.74 0.19
CA PHE A 34 4.95 -4.56 -0.30
C PHE A 34 5.92 -3.97 0.72
N CYS A 35 5.99 -4.51 1.93
CA CYS A 35 6.89 -4.05 2.97
C CYS A 35 7.64 -5.26 3.51
N ASP A 36 8.93 -5.32 3.23
CA ASP A 36 9.79 -6.30 3.86
C ASP A 36 9.91 -5.96 5.36
N PRO A 37 9.65 -6.92 6.27
CA PRO A 37 9.86 -6.71 7.69
C PRO A 37 11.34 -6.48 8.04
N ASP A 38 12.29 -6.91 7.20
CA ASP A 38 13.69 -6.51 7.32
C ASP A 38 13.88 -5.09 6.77
N PRO A 39 14.31 -4.11 7.59
CA PRO A 39 14.58 -2.75 7.11
C PRO A 39 15.72 -2.67 6.08
N LEU A 40 16.58 -3.69 6.00
CA LEU A 40 17.62 -3.81 4.98
C LEU A 40 17.17 -4.62 3.76
N GLY A 41 15.93 -5.13 3.76
CA GLY A 41 15.34 -5.84 2.65
C GLY A 41 15.17 -4.97 1.41
N GLU A 42 15.02 -5.62 0.26
CA GLU A 42 14.98 -4.93 -1.04
C GLU A 42 13.72 -4.04 -1.22
N ARG A 43 12.70 -4.19 -0.36
CA ARG A 43 11.37 -3.61 -0.56
C ARG A 43 10.87 -2.90 0.69
N GLN A 44 10.57 -1.61 0.54
CA GLN A 44 9.92 -0.82 1.59
C GLN A 44 8.68 -0.14 1.03
N CYS A 45 7.58 -0.20 1.78
CA CYS A 45 6.31 0.34 1.33
C CYS A 45 6.32 1.86 1.40
N GLU A 46 6.15 2.53 0.25
CA GLU A 46 6.11 4.00 0.17
C GLU A 46 5.01 4.62 1.04
N ILE A 47 3.86 3.95 1.18
CA ILE A 47 2.76 4.40 2.04
C ILE A 47 3.24 4.48 3.49
N LEU A 48 3.96 3.46 3.97
CA LEU A 48 4.53 3.47 5.32
C LEU A 48 5.57 4.59 5.45
N GLY A 49 6.48 4.71 4.48
CA GLY A 49 7.49 5.78 4.48
C GLY A 49 6.87 7.18 4.54
N ASN A 50 5.86 7.44 3.71
CA ASN A 50 5.16 8.72 3.66
C ASN A 50 4.41 9.01 4.97
N SER A 51 3.82 7.99 5.61
CA SER A 51 3.16 8.16 6.91
C SER A 51 4.11 8.60 8.03
N MET A 52 5.40 8.28 7.90
CA MET A 52 6.46 8.68 8.84
C MET A 52 7.09 10.03 8.47
N ALA A 53 7.08 10.41 7.19
CA ALA A 53 7.72 11.61 6.68
C ALA A 53 6.80 12.85 6.70
N TYR A 54 5.49 12.65 6.55
CA TYR A 54 4.52 13.73 6.37
C TYR A 54 3.45 13.74 7.47
N SER A 55 2.79 14.89 7.63
CA SER A 55 1.62 15.08 8.50
C SER A 55 0.32 14.83 7.75
N VAL A 56 -0.77 14.45 8.43
CA VAL A 56 -2.08 14.17 7.81
C VAL A 56 -2.64 15.31 6.96
N SER A 57 -2.20 16.55 7.22
CA SER A 57 -2.54 17.76 6.46
C SER A 57 -1.80 17.88 5.13
N ASP A 58 -0.70 17.16 4.96
CA ASP A 58 0.17 17.30 3.81
C ASP A 58 -0.40 16.52 2.62
N PRO A 59 -0.29 17.05 1.39
CA PRO A 59 -0.73 16.35 0.17
C PRO A 59 -0.08 14.97 -0.01
N GLU A 60 1.16 14.81 0.44
CA GLU A 60 1.95 13.60 0.33
C GLU A 60 1.58 12.53 1.36
N TYR A 61 0.79 12.89 2.38
CA TYR A 61 0.34 11.94 3.39
C TYR A 61 -0.61 10.91 2.79
N PRO A 62 -0.37 9.60 3.04
CA PRO A 62 -1.09 8.53 2.38
C PRO A 62 -2.61 8.66 2.51
N GLU A 63 -3.30 8.57 1.38
CA GLU A 63 -4.77 8.55 1.32
C GLU A 63 -5.33 7.16 1.63
N GLU A 64 -4.46 6.15 1.63
CA GLU A 64 -4.80 4.75 1.81
C GLU A 64 -5.07 4.39 3.27
N TRP A 65 -4.46 5.12 4.20
CA TRP A 65 -4.63 4.98 5.63
C TRP A 65 -5.89 5.74 6.04
N ILE A 66 -6.96 5.01 6.32
CA ILE A 66 -8.28 5.57 6.61
C ILE A 66 -8.92 4.84 7.77
N TYR A 67 -9.92 5.47 8.38
CA TYR A 67 -10.88 4.77 9.22
C TYR A 67 -11.94 4.07 8.38
N ASP A 68 -12.28 2.83 8.75
CA ASP A 68 -13.40 2.10 8.18
C ASP A 68 -14.74 2.58 8.77
N LYS A 69 -15.83 1.86 8.49
CA LYS A 69 -17.18 2.23 8.96
C LYS A 69 -17.36 2.06 10.46
N ASP A 70 -16.53 1.22 11.07
CA ASP A 70 -16.56 0.85 12.48
C ASP A 70 -15.46 1.60 13.26
N GLU A 71 -14.92 2.69 12.66
CA GLU A 71 -13.85 3.53 13.21
C GLU A 71 -12.53 2.76 13.46
N ASN A 72 -12.33 1.63 12.79
CA ASN A 72 -11.06 0.91 12.85
C ASN A 72 -10.10 1.43 11.77
N PRO A 73 -8.82 1.65 12.11
CA PRO A 73 -7.85 2.06 11.12
C PRO A 73 -7.53 0.90 10.17
N ILE A 74 -7.52 1.19 8.87
CA ILE A 74 -7.22 0.24 7.81
C ILE A 74 -6.28 0.86 6.78
N CYS A 75 -5.51 0.03 6.09
CA CYS A 75 -4.80 0.39 4.88
C CYS A 75 -5.51 -0.22 3.66
N THR A 76 -6.02 0.61 2.75
CA THR A 76 -6.79 0.15 1.58
C THR A 76 -5.96 -0.58 0.53
N LYS A 77 -4.63 -0.46 0.57
CA LYS A 77 -3.69 -1.16 -0.32
C LYS A 77 -2.98 -2.35 0.36
N HIS A 78 -3.35 -2.67 1.59
CA HIS A 78 -2.77 -3.79 2.31
C HIS A 78 -3.00 -5.10 1.55
N LYS A 79 -1.91 -5.83 1.30
CA LYS A 79 -1.96 -7.21 0.76
C LYS A 79 -1.25 -8.13 1.71
N LEU A 80 -2.02 -8.94 2.41
CA LEU A 80 -1.51 -9.91 3.37
C LEU A 80 -0.47 -10.83 2.70
N TRP A 81 0.67 -10.99 3.35
CA TRP A 81 1.76 -11.88 2.96
C TRP A 81 2.39 -12.49 4.20
N ASP A 82 2.68 -13.79 4.15
CA ASP A 82 3.40 -14.47 5.22
C ASP A 82 4.87 -14.64 4.84
N TRP A 83 5.70 -13.69 5.24
CA TRP A 83 7.13 -13.68 4.94
C TRP A 83 7.90 -14.90 5.47
N ALA A 84 7.35 -15.63 6.46
CA ALA A 84 7.98 -16.84 6.99
C ALA A 84 7.63 -18.10 6.17
N ILE A 85 6.51 -18.09 5.44
CA ILE A 85 6.00 -19.27 4.72
C ILE A 85 6.15 -19.10 3.21
N ASP A 86 5.75 -17.94 2.69
CA ASP A 86 5.67 -17.67 1.25
C ASP A 86 7.03 -17.27 0.65
N GLY A 87 7.99 -16.88 1.49
CA GLY A 87 9.31 -16.42 1.07
C GLY A 87 9.29 -15.06 0.37
N GLU A 88 10.37 -14.77 -0.37
CA GLU A 88 10.47 -13.53 -1.14
C GLU A 88 9.45 -13.53 -2.28
N PRO A 89 8.58 -12.51 -2.36
CA PRO A 89 7.58 -12.44 -3.41
C PRO A 89 8.22 -12.25 -4.78
N GLU A 90 7.88 -13.13 -5.74
CA GLU A 90 8.19 -12.91 -7.15
C GLU A 90 7.35 -11.75 -7.70
N PHE A 91 8.02 -10.70 -8.16
CA PHE A 91 7.39 -9.58 -8.85
C PHE A 91 8.02 -9.43 -10.24
N PRO A 92 7.25 -9.01 -11.25
CA PRO A 92 7.80 -8.77 -12.57
C PRO A 92 8.91 -7.72 -12.46
N ILE A 93 10.12 -8.08 -12.86
CA ILE A 93 11.23 -7.16 -12.99
C ILE A 93 10.87 -6.20 -14.12
N TYR A 94 10.60 -4.94 -13.77
CA TYR A 94 10.46 -3.88 -14.77
C TYR A 94 11.86 -3.36 -15.09
N ASP A 95 12.51 -3.96 -16.09
CA ASP A 95 13.71 -3.39 -16.67
C ASP A 95 13.30 -2.37 -17.75
N PRO A 96 13.51 -1.05 -17.53
CA PRO A 96 13.12 -0.02 -18.47
C PRO A 96 13.84 -0.12 -19.83
N ASN A 97 14.90 -0.92 -19.93
CA ASN A 97 15.63 -1.18 -21.18
C ASN A 97 15.27 -2.55 -21.81
N GLN A 98 14.37 -3.32 -21.19
CA GLN A 98 13.90 -4.58 -21.77
C GLN A 98 12.86 -4.27 -22.85
N LEU A 99 13.31 -4.28 -24.12
CA LEU A 99 12.41 -4.23 -25.28
C LEU A 99 11.43 -5.40 -25.20
N SER A 100 10.14 -5.10 -25.07
CA SER A 100 9.09 -6.12 -25.16
C SER A 100 9.07 -6.66 -26.59
N LEU A 101 9.60 -7.87 -26.78
CA LEU A 101 9.75 -8.48 -28.12
C LEU A 101 8.41 -8.81 -28.80
N PHE A 102 7.31 -8.80 -28.03
CA PHE A 102 5.96 -9.04 -28.51
C PHE A 102 5.16 -7.74 -28.46
N GLU A 103 5.40 -6.90 -29.46
CA GLU A 103 4.51 -5.81 -29.83
C GLU A 103 3.19 -6.39 -30.37
N LEU A 104 2.09 -5.74 -30.01
CA LEU A 104 0.70 -6.04 -30.33
C LEU A 104 0.52 -6.61 -31.75
N THR A 105 0.10 -7.86 -31.86
CA THR A 105 -0.72 -8.25 -33.01
C THR A 105 -2.18 -8.16 -32.59
N GLU A 106 -2.75 -6.98 -32.82
CA GLU A 106 -4.15 -6.94 -33.23
C GLU A 106 -4.25 -7.81 -34.49
N GLN A 107 -4.85 -8.99 -34.35
CA GLN A 107 -5.34 -9.71 -35.51
C GLN A 107 -6.81 -10.02 -35.24
N THR A 108 -7.63 -9.08 -35.68
CA THR A 108 -9.03 -9.32 -36.00
C THR A 108 -9.06 -10.23 -37.23
N ASP A 109 -9.65 -11.40 -37.07
CA ASP A 109 -10.43 -12.08 -38.11
C ASP A 109 -11.59 -12.84 -37.43
#